data_AF-A0A7Y5T7W1-F1
#
_entry.id   AF-A0A7Y5T7W1-F1
#
_cell.length_a   1.000
_cell.length_b   1.000
_cell.length_c   1.000
_cell.angle_alpha   90.00
_cell.angle_beta   90.00
_cell.angle_gamma   90.00
#
_symmetry.space_group_name_H-M   'P 1'
#
loop_
_entity.id
_entity.type
_entity.pdbx_description
1 polymer ?
#
loop_
_entity_poly.entity_id
_entity_poly.type
_entity_poly.pdbx_seq_one_letter_code
_entity_poly.pdbx_strand_id
1 'polypeptide(L)'
;MAFLFTRASVVPGKIELLAGWLPGRPWAGATAGLAKVGSYRLDDPAGEVGIEGLLVRAGDGPLLHVPLTYRGTPLDGADAHLVGTTEHSALGTRWVYDGCADPVFASAVVRAMLTGGRQAALEWEDEEGVRHERQPTTTVTGSGDPGTEVPQIGAVTCADQEDSTLVHTGHLDLVVVRRVGTPVTADETLNGRWPDGDGVLAGVRARG
;
A
#
# COMPACT_ATOMS: atom_id res chain seq x y z
N MET A 1 -0.63 13.12 7.75
CA MET A 1 0.83 12.94 7.73
C MET A 1 1.16 11.60 8.39
N ALA A 2 2.25 10.97 8.00
CA ALA A 2 2.64 9.66 8.52
C ALA A 2 3.93 9.74 9.35
N PHE A 3 3.83 9.35 10.62
CA PHE A 3 4.98 9.35 11.54
C PHE A 3 5.86 8.11 11.38
N LEU A 4 7.16 8.28 11.50
CA LEU A 4 8.20 7.26 11.35
C LEU A 4 8.98 7.11 12.65
N PHE A 5 9.03 5.89 13.17
CA PHE A 5 9.84 5.54 14.33
C PHE A 5 11.24 5.13 13.87
N THR A 6 12.12 6.10 13.63
CA THR A 6 13.46 5.88 13.06
C THR A 6 14.39 5.06 13.96
N ARG A 7 14.12 5.05 15.27
CA ARG A 7 14.84 4.23 16.26
C ARG A 7 14.16 2.90 16.56
N ALA A 8 12.99 2.63 16.01
CA ALA A 8 12.30 1.37 16.28
C ALA A 8 12.91 0.23 15.47
N SER A 9 13.04 -0.93 16.13
CA SER A 9 13.26 -2.19 15.44
C SER A 9 11.91 -2.79 15.06
N VAL A 10 11.91 -3.53 13.94
CA VAL A 10 10.74 -4.21 13.37
C VAL A 10 11.20 -5.61 12.99
N VAL A 11 10.71 -6.64 13.70
CA VAL A 11 11.17 -8.03 13.54
C VAL A 11 9.97 -8.99 13.54
N PRO A 12 9.78 -9.82 12.50
CA PRO A 12 10.52 -9.84 11.22
C PRO A 12 10.38 -8.54 10.44
N GLY A 13 11.37 -8.28 9.59
CA GLY A 13 11.38 -7.10 8.73
C GLY A 13 10.39 -7.20 7.56
N LYS A 14 10.06 -6.07 6.92
CA LYS A 14 9.09 -6.04 5.80
C LYS A 14 9.49 -6.95 4.63
N ILE A 15 10.77 -6.94 4.26
CA ILE A 15 11.28 -7.78 3.16
C ILE A 15 11.26 -9.26 3.54
N GLU A 16 11.52 -9.59 4.80
CA GLU A 16 11.45 -10.96 5.31
C GLU A 16 10.02 -11.49 5.29
N LEU A 17 9.05 -10.69 5.75
CA LEU A 17 7.63 -11.02 5.64
C LEU A 17 7.21 -11.25 4.18
N LEU A 18 7.59 -10.35 3.27
CA LEU A 18 7.27 -10.51 1.86
C LEU A 18 7.96 -11.70 1.19
N ALA A 19 9.18 -12.03 1.60
CA ALA A 19 9.88 -13.21 1.08
C ALA A 19 9.14 -14.51 1.40
N GLY A 20 8.45 -14.58 2.54
CA GLY A 20 7.58 -15.72 2.90
C GLY A 20 6.22 -15.70 2.20
N TRP A 21 5.64 -14.52 1.97
CA TRP A 21 4.26 -14.38 1.48
C TRP A 21 4.13 -14.35 -0.05
N LEU A 22 5.04 -13.66 -0.75
CA LEU A 22 5.00 -13.48 -2.21
C LEU A 22 5.03 -14.79 -3.02
N PRO A 23 5.78 -15.85 -2.65
CA PRO A 23 5.78 -17.10 -3.41
C PRO A 23 4.40 -17.73 -3.61
N GLY A 24 3.45 -17.46 -2.70
CA GLY A 24 2.07 -17.94 -2.81
C GLY A 24 1.16 -17.08 -3.68
N ARG A 25 1.67 -16.01 -4.31
CA ARG A 25 0.86 -15.08 -5.12
C ARG A 25 1.05 -15.34 -6.61
N PRO A 26 -0.04 -15.44 -7.41
CA PRO A 26 0.06 -15.77 -8.83
C PRO A 26 0.85 -14.73 -9.63
N TRP A 27 0.81 -13.47 -9.21
CA TRP A 27 1.48 -12.34 -9.85
C TRP A 27 2.94 -12.14 -9.42
N ALA A 28 3.46 -12.80 -8.39
CA ALA A 28 4.79 -12.47 -7.86
C ALA A 28 5.95 -12.95 -8.76
N GLY A 29 5.80 -14.11 -9.42
CA GLY A 29 6.90 -14.73 -10.15
C GLY A 29 8.04 -15.18 -9.21
N ALA A 30 9.29 -15.10 -9.67
CA ALA A 30 10.45 -15.46 -8.85
C ALA A 30 10.74 -14.38 -7.79
N THR A 31 10.95 -14.79 -6.53
CA THR A 31 11.08 -13.88 -5.37
C THR A 31 12.44 -13.95 -4.68
N ALA A 32 13.37 -14.77 -5.17
CA ALA A 32 14.70 -14.89 -4.60
C ALA A 32 15.48 -13.57 -4.77
N GLY A 33 16.11 -13.08 -3.70
CA GLY A 33 16.85 -11.80 -3.72
C GLY A 33 15.95 -10.57 -3.76
N LEU A 34 14.74 -10.64 -3.20
CA LEU A 34 13.80 -9.52 -3.11
C LEU A 34 14.44 -8.30 -2.43
N ALA A 35 14.40 -7.16 -3.11
CA ALA A 35 14.91 -5.89 -2.62
C ALA A 35 13.84 -4.80 -2.74
N LYS A 36 13.91 -3.82 -1.84
CA LYS A 36 13.07 -2.62 -1.88
C LYS A 36 13.59 -1.65 -2.95
N VAL A 37 12.70 -1.19 -3.82
CA VAL A 37 12.96 -0.12 -4.80
C VAL A 37 12.45 1.22 -4.27
N GLY A 38 11.28 1.24 -3.64
CA GLY A 38 10.66 2.47 -3.17
C GLY A 38 9.48 2.22 -2.23
N SER A 39 8.99 3.28 -1.59
CA SER A 39 7.77 3.24 -0.79
C SER A 39 7.14 4.61 -0.66
N TYR A 40 5.81 4.63 -0.56
CA TYR A 40 5.02 5.79 -0.15
C TYR A 40 4.09 5.40 1.00
N ARG A 41 3.55 6.40 1.71
CA ARG A 41 2.50 6.20 2.70
C ARG A 41 1.25 6.98 2.33
N LEU A 42 0.09 6.47 2.71
CA LEU A 42 -1.16 7.20 2.71
C LEU A 42 -1.59 7.43 4.16
N ASP A 43 -2.38 8.48 4.35
CA ASP A 43 -2.95 8.78 5.65
C ASP A 43 -4.19 7.94 5.91
N ASP A 44 -4.25 7.34 7.10
CA ASP A 44 -5.49 6.94 7.73
C ASP A 44 -6.03 8.12 8.55
N PRO A 45 -7.19 8.71 8.20
CA PRO A 45 -7.77 9.82 8.96
C PRO A 45 -8.06 9.49 10.43
N ALA A 46 -8.26 8.20 10.77
CA ALA A 46 -8.45 7.76 12.15
C ALA A 46 -7.11 7.60 12.90
N GLY A 47 -5.98 7.49 12.19
CA GLY A 47 -4.66 7.32 12.78
C GLY A 47 -4.38 5.91 13.33
N GLU A 48 -5.22 4.93 13.04
CA GLU A 48 -5.16 3.58 13.65
C GLU A 48 -4.37 2.59 12.79
N VAL A 49 -4.42 2.77 11.47
CA VAL A 49 -3.82 1.85 10.49
C VAL A 49 -2.68 2.54 9.74
N GLY A 50 -1.49 1.95 9.79
CA GLY A 50 -0.41 2.37 8.90
C GLY A 50 -0.69 1.88 7.47
N ILE A 51 -0.66 2.76 6.48
CA ILE A 51 -0.87 2.42 5.07
C ILE A 51 0.41 2.69 4.28
N GLU A 52 0.96 1.68 3.62
CA GLU A 52 2.18 1.80 2.82
C GLU A 52 2.03 1.09 1.48
N GLY A 53 2.36 1.78 0.39
CA GLY A 53 2.64 1.09 -0.87
C GLY A 53 4.13 0.81 -0.98
N LEU A 54 4.51 -0.46 -1.08
CA LEU A 54 5.89 -0.89 -1.20
C LEU A 54 6.18 -1.35 -2.63
N LEU A 55 7.24 -0.83 -3.23
CA LEU A 55 7.76 -1.27 -4.51
C LEU A 55 8.98 -2.17 -4.29
N VAL A 56 8.91 -3.40 -4.78
CA VAL A 56 9.95 -4.42 -4.60
C VAL A 56 10.29 -5.11 -5.91
N ARG A 57 11.54 -5.56 -6.05
CA ARG A 57 12.03 -6.29 -7.24
C ARG A 57 12.96 -7.41 -6.79
N ALA A 58 12.87 -8.56 -7.44
CA ALA A 58 13.78 -9.69 -7.23
C ALA A 58 14.70 -9.83 -8.46
N GLY A 59 15.98 -9.49 -8.31
CA GLY A 59 16.94 -9.46 -9.42
C GLY A 59 16.42 -8.63 -10.61
N ASP A 60 16.46 -9.20 -11.81
CA ASP A 60 15.95 -8.61 -13.06
C ASP A 60 14.44 -8.92 -13.30
N GLY A 61 13.74 -9.40 -12.27
CA GLY A 61 12.31 -9.69 -12.31
C GLY A 61 11.42 -8.45 -12.41
N PRO A 62 10.09 -8.63 -12.50
CA PRO A 62 9.16 -7.52 -12.57
C PRO A 62 9.25 -6.64 -11.32
N LEU A 63 8.97 -5.35 -11.49
CA LEU A 63 8.73 -4.46 -10.36
C LEU A 63 7.34 -4.76 -9.81
N LEU A 64 7.28 -5.19 -8.55
CA LEU A 64 6.04 -5.52 -7.86
C LEU A 64 5.58 -4.34 -6.99
N HIS A 65 4.30 -4.04 -7.03
CA HIS A 65 3.63 -3.12 -6.12
C HIS A 65 2.80 -3.89 -5.10
N VAL A 66 3.16 -3.73 -3.83
CA VAL A 66 2.59 -4.45 -2.70
C VAL A 66 2.08 -3.45 -1.68
N PRO A 67 0.78 -3.12 -1.70
CA PRO A 67 0.15 -2.38 -0.62
C PRO A 67 0.12 -3.20 0.66
N LEU A 68 0.50 -2.59 1.77
CA LEU A 68 0.48 -3.19 3.09
C LEU A 68 -0.28 -2.30 4.06
N THR A 69 -1.08 -2.92 4.92
CA THR A 69 -1.63 -2.27 6.11
C THR A 69 -1.00 -2.84 7.38
N TYR A 70 -0.74 -1.95 8.35
CA TYR A 70 -0.17 -2.28 9.65
C TYR A 70 -1.19 -1.96 10.74
N ARG A 71 -1.78 -3.00 11.34
CA ARG A 71 -2.81 -2.86 12.36
C ARG A 71 -2.29 -3.20 13.75
N GLY A 72 -2.82 -2.54 14.77
CA GLY A 72 -2.56 -2.84 16.18
C GLY A 72 -3.34 -4.04 16.73
N THR A 73 -4.29 -4.56 15.96
CA THR A 73 -5.08 -5.76 16.28
C THR A 73 -5.36 -6.55 14.99
N PRO A 74 -5.72 -7.85 15.07
CA PRO A 74 -6.17 -8.61 13.91
C PRO A 74 -7.33 -7.93 13.18
N LEU A 75 -7.42 -8.13 11.86
CA LEU A 75 -8.55 -7.71 11.04
C LEU A 75 -9.46 -8.92 10.85
N ASP A 76 -10.67 -8.83 11.39
CA ASP A 76 -11.67 -9.88 11.30
C ASP A 76 -11.98 -10.22 9.84
N GLY A 77 -11.92 -11.51 9.50
CA GLY A 77 -12.25 -12.03 8.17
C GLY A 77 -11.16 -11.85 7.11
N ALA A 78 -9.98 -11.34 7.46
CA ALA A 78 -8.86 -11.15 6.54
C ALA A 78 -7.69 -12.13 6.75
N ASP A 79 -7.90 -13.23 7.48
CA ASP A 79 -6.87 -14.22 7.82
C ASP A 79 -6.11 -14.75 6.58
N ALA A 80 -6.83 -14.96 5.47
CA ALA A 80 -6.25 -15.41 4.20
C ALA A 80 -5.30 -14.40 3.54
N HIS A 81 -5.35 -13.14 3.99
CA HIS A 81 -4.59 -12.01 3.48
C HIS A 81 -3.53 -11.52 4.48
N LEU A 82 -3.36 -12.20 5.61
CA LEU A 82 -2.29 -11.93 6.55
C LEU A 82 -0.94 -12.25 5.88
N VAL A 83 -0.09 -11.23 5.75
CA VAL A 83 1.30 -11.36 5.30
C VAL A 83 2.15 -11.91 6.44
N GLY A 84 1.87 -11.45 7.67
CA GLY A 84 2.44 -11.97 8.90
C GLY A 84 2.31 -10.98 10.05
N THR A 85 2.98 -11.29 11.16
CA THR A 85 3.06 -10.41 12.33
C THR A 85 4.49 -9.90 12.50
N THR A 86 4.64 -8.69 13.03
CA THR A 86 5.94 -8.12 13.36
C THR A 86 5.91 -7.44 14.72
N GLU A 87 7.00 -7.56 15.47
CA GLU A 87 7.21 -6.85 16.72
C GLU A 87 7.87 -5.50 16.45
N HIS A 88 7.15 -4.43 16.74
CA HIS A 88 7.64 -3.06 16.62
C HIS A 88 8.00 -2.52 18.00
N SER A 89 9.27 -2.20 18.24
CA SER A 89 9.74 -1.88 19.61
C SER A 89 9.02 -0.69 20.27
N ALA A 90 8.45 0.24 19.48
CA ALA A 90 7.66 1.36 19.99
C ALA A 90 6.13 1.16 19.95
N LEU A 91 5.61 0.22 19.16
CA LEU A 91 4.15 0.08 18.88
C LEU A 91 3.59 -1.29 19.28
N GLY A 92 4.45 -2.19 19.77
CA GLY A 92 4.12 -3.58 20.05
C GLY A 92 3.92 -4.41 18.78
N THR A 93 3.23 -5.54 18.94
CA THR A 93 2.86 -6.43 17.84
C THR A 93 2.01 -5.70 16.80
N ARG A 94 2.35 -5.90 15.53
CA ARG A 94 1.59 -5.39 14.37
C ARG A 94 1.20 -6.55 13.47
N TRP A 95 -0.06 -6.56 13.07
CA TRP A 95 -0.58 -7.48 12.06
C TRP A 95 -0.44 -6.80 10.70
N VAL A 96 0.30 -7.44 9.81
CA VAL A 96 0.59 -6.92 8.47
C VAL A 96 -0.28 -7.67 7.46
N TYR A 97 -1.16 -6.95 6.79
CA TYR A 97 -2.05 -7.50 5.76
C TYR A 97 -1.67 -6.99 4.39
N ASP A 98 -2.02 -7.77 3.38
CA ASP A 98 -2.16 -7.27 2.02
C ASP A 98 -3.27 -6.22 2.00
N GLY A 99 -2.90 -4.99 1.64
CA GLY A 99 -3.82 -3.85 1.72
C GLY A 99 -5.09 -4.04 0.90
N CYS A 100 -5.07 -4.90 -0.13
CA CYS A 100 -6.25 -5.19 -0.95
C CYS A 100 -7.42 -5.81 -0.16
N ALA A 101 -7.15 -6.41 0.99
CA ALA A 101 -8.18 -6.96 1.88
C ALA A 101 -8.63 -6.00 2.98
N ASP A 102 -8.03 -4.80 3.06
CA ASP A 102 -8.29 -3.84 4.13
C ASP A 102 -9.13 -2.65 3.63
N PRO A 103 -10.35 -2.45 4.17
CA PRO A 103 -11.18 -1.29 3.86
C PRO A 103 -10.50 0.07 4.05
N VAL A 104 -9.54 0.16 4.98
CA VAL A 104 -8.83 1.41 5.27
C VAL A 104 -7.86 1.75 4.14
N PHE A 105 -7.15 0.76 3.59
CA PHE A 105 -6.35 0.96 2.37
C PHE A 105 -7.24 1.34 1.19
N ALA A 106 -8.33 0.60 0.97
CA ALA A 106 -9.26 0.88 -0.14
C ALA A 106 -9.81 2.31 -0.06
N SER A 107 -10.22 2.75 1.14
CA SER A 107 -10.69 4.12 1.40
C SER A 107 -9.64 5.17 1.07
N ALA A 108 -8.40 4.97 1.54
CA ALA A 108 -7.33 5.94 1.35
C ALA A 108 -6.90 6.03 -0.12
N VAL A 109 -6.76 4.90 -0.80
CA VAL A 109 -6.32 4.87 -2.20
C VAL A 109 -7.38 5.40 -3.16
N VAL A 110 -8.66 5.05 -2.96
CA VAL A 110 -9.77 5.58 -3.75
C VAL A 110 -9.91 7.08 -3.55
N ARG A 111 -9.84 7.56 -2.30
CA ARG A 111 -9.81 9.01 -2.02
C ARG A 111 -8.68 9.68 -2.79
N ALA A 112 -7.46 9.15 -2.70
CA ALA A 112 -6.32 9.74 -3.39
C ALA A 112 -6.56 9.83 -4.91
N MET A 113 -7.06 8.76 -5.54
CA MET A 113 -7.36 8.75 -6.97
C MET A 113 -8.43 9.77 -7.37
N LEU A 114 -9.57 9.78 -6.67
CA LEU A 114 -10.71 10.63 -7.02
C LEU A 114 -10.44 12.12 -6.79
N THR A 115 -9.63 12.47 -5.79
CA THR A 115 -9.44 13.88 -5.39
C THR A 115 -8.12 14.49 -5.87
N GLY A 116 -7.36 13.79 -6.73
CA GLY A 116 -6.00 14.22 -7.08
C GLY A 116 -5.04 14.21 -5.88
N GLY A 117 -5.35 13.42 -4.86
CA GLY A 117 -4.60 13.33 -3.60
C GLY A 117 -3.19 12.77 -3.80
N ARG A 118 -2.32 13.06 -2.84
CA ARG A 118 -0.90 12.68 -2.87
C ARG A 118 -0.54 11.79 -1.69
N GLN A 119 0.67 11.22 -1.70
CA GLN A 119 1.20 10.54 -0.53
C GLN A 119 1.20 11.44 0.71
N ALA A 120 1.07 10.83 1.88
CA ALA A 120 1.32 11.48 3.15
C ALA A 120 2.78 11.96 3.22
N ALA A 121 2.97 13.17 3.76
CA ALA A 121 4.29 13.61 4.18
C ALA A 121 4.80 12.73 5.32
N LEU A 122 6.11 12.45 5.32
CA LEU A 122 6.72 11.56 6.29
C LEU A 122 7.47 12.37 7.34
N GLU A 123 7.12 12.18 8.60
CA GLU A 123 7.73 12.90 9.71
C GLU A 123 8.42 11.94 10.69
N TRP A 124 9.44 12.41 11.38
CA TRP A 124 10.10 11.70 12.48
C TRP A 124 10.60 12.70 13.52
N GLU A 125 10.94 12.21 14.70
CA GLU A 125 11.41 13.01 15.83
C GLU A 125 12.81 12.54 16.27
N ASP A 126 13.71 13.48 16.58
CA ASP A 126 15.07 13.19 17.09
C ASP A 126 15.11 12.99 18.62
N GLU A 127 16.30 12.94 19.23
CA GLU A 127 16.41 12.72 20.70
C GLU A 127 15.93 13.94 21.49
N GLU A 128 15.96 15.10 20.87
CA GLU A 128 15.63 16.40 21.44
C GLU A 128 14.14 16.75 21.27
N GLY A 129 13.36 15.88 20.62
CA GLY A 129 11.93 16.11 20.38
C GLY A 129 11.64 16.99 19.15
N VAL A 130 12.64 17.25 18.30
CA VAL A 130 12.47 18.09 17.11
C VAL A 130 11.92 17.25 15.96
N ARG A 131 10.87 17.76 15.32
CA ARG A 131 10.25 17.13 14.15
C ARG A 131 11.01 17.44 12.87
N HIS A 132 11.24 16.40 12.10
CA HIS A 132 11.92 16.43 10.81
C HIS A 132 11.06 15.79 9.74
N GLU A 133 11.05 16.38 8.54
CA GLU A 133 10.43 15.76 7.37
C GLU A 133 11.44 14.87 6.64
N ARG A 134 10.98 13.73 6.12
CA ARG A 134 11.76 12.86 5.25
C ARG A 134 11.11 12.78 3.87
N GLN A 135 11.89 13.02 2.83
CA GLN A 135 11.40 12.79 1.47
C GLN A 135 11.08 11.31 1.26
N PRO A 136 9.89 10.97 0.72
CA PRO A 136 9.58 9.60 0.37
C PRO A 136 10.42 9.17 -0.85
N THR A 137 10.74 7.88 -0.93
CA THR A 137 11.43 7.33 -2.11
C THR A 137 10.49 7.17 -3.29
N THR A 138 9.18 7.11 -3.03
CA THR A 138 8.13 7.07 -4.05
C THR A 138 7.10 8.16 -3.76
N THR A 139 6.75 8.93 -4.79
CA THR A 139 5.62 9.86 -4.74
C THR A 139 4.44 9.28 -5.50
N VAL A 140 3.22 9.52 -5.05
CA VAL A 140 1.99 9.17 -5.78
C VAL A 140 1.08 10.38 -5.93
N THR A 141 0.34 10.45 -7.04
CA THR A 141 -0.68 11.46 -7.31
C THR A 141 -1.89 10.81 -7.97
N GLY A 142 -3.09 11.08 -7.46
CA GLY A 142 -4.33 10.71 -8.14
C GLY A 142 -4.56 11.53 -9.41
N SER A 143 -5.30 10.99 -10.38
CA SER A 143 -5.64 11.71 -11.62
C SER A 143 -6.91 12.56 -11.52
N GLY A 144 -7.75 12.35 -10.50
CA GLY A 144 -9.01 13.03 -10.36
C GLY A 144 -8.89 14.46 -9.84
N ASP A 145 -10.05 15.10 -9.68
CA ASP A 145 -10.13 16.53 -9.38
C ASP A 145 -10.32 16.82 -7.88
N PRO A 146 -9.67 17.87 -7.33
CA PRO A 146 -9.92 18.32 -5.98
C PRO A 146 -11.41 18.63 -5.74
N GLY A 147 -11.94 18.17 -4.60
CA GLY A 147 -13.35 18.40 -4.23
C GLY A 147 -14.33 17.35 -4.75
N THR A 148 -13.86 16.37 -5.53
CA THR A 148 -14.66 15.20 -5.92
C THR A 148 -15.19 14.46 -4.69
N GLU A 149 -16.48 14.11 -4.72
CA GLU A 149 -17.12 13.34 -3.66
C GLU A 149 -16.52 11.93 -3.58
N VAL A 150 -16.14 11.50 -2.38
CA VAL A 150 -15.58 10.17 -2.14
C VAL A 150 -16.63 9.32 -1.45
N PRO A 151 -17.11 8.23 -2.09
CA PRO A 151 -18.10 7.36 -1.46
C PRO A 151 -17.50 6.67 -0.23
N GLN A 152 -18.34 6.41 0.77
CA GLN A 152 -17.93 5.64 1.93
C GLN A 152 -17.65 4.20 1.52
N ILE A 153 -16.45 3.70 1.84
CA ILE A 153 -16.07 2.31 1.61
C ILE A 153 -16.28 1.51 2.88
N GLY A 154 -17.11 0.47 2.78
CA GLY A 154 -17.39 -0.48 3.85
C GLY A 154 -16.50 -1.72 3.73
N ALA A 155 -17.09 -2.90 3.98
CA ALA A 155 -16.42 -4.17 3.77
C ALA A 155 -15.95 -4.31 2.32
N VAL A 156 -14.78 -4.93 2.13
CA VAL A 156 -14.20 -5.19 0.81
C VAL A 156 -14.02 -6.69 0.60
N THR A 157 -14.07 -7.11 -0.65
CA THR A 157 -13.64 -8.44 -1.07
C THR A 157 -12.60 -8.28 -2.17
N CYS A 158 -11.56 -9.09 -2.17
CA CYS A 158 -10.53 -9.02 -3.20
C CYS A 158 -10.21 -10.38 -3.82
N ALA A 159 -9.79 -10.34 -5.08
CA ALA A 159 -9.36 -11.52 -5.82
C ALA A 159 -8.13 -11.17 -6.67
N ASP A 160 -7.08 -11.97 -6.53
CA ASP A 160 -5.91 -11.88 -7.39
C ASP A 160 -6.28 -12.28 -8.83
N GLN A 161 -5.75 -11.52 -9.77
CA GLN A 161 -5.70 -11.83 -11.20
C GLN A 161 -4.24 -12.11 -11.59
N GLU A 162 -3.96 -12.24 -12.88
CA GLU A 162 -2.62 -12.58 -13.38
C GLU A 162 -1.55 -11.56 -12.93
N ASP A 163 -1.83 -10.27 -13.08
CA ASP A 163 -0.88 -9.18 -12.80
C ASP A 163 -1.47 -8.04 -11.94
N SER A 164 -2.67 -8.24 -11.40
CA SER A 164 -3.42 -7.25 -10.62
C SER A 164 -4.24 -7.93 -9.52
N THR A 165 -4.82 -7.14 -8.63
CA THR A 165 -5.85 -7.59 -7.69
C THR A 165 -7.07 -6.71 -7.86
N LEU A 166 -8.24 -7.33 -8.05
CA LEU A 166 -9.52 -6.64 -8.09
C LEU A 166 -10.11 -6.59 -6.68
N VAL A 167 -10.44 -5.39 -6.22
CA VAL A 167 -11.05 -5.13 -4.92
C VAL A 167 -12.42 -4.52 -5.14
N HIS A 168 -13.47 -5.18 -4.64
CA HIS A 168 -14.82 -4.67 -4.68
C HIS A 168 -15.10 -3.87 -3.41
N THR A 169 -15.56 -2.62 -3.58
CA THR A 169 -15.80 -1.67 -2.47
C THR A 169 -17.27 -1.26 -2.38
N GLY A 170 -18.17 -2.10 -2.90
CA GLY A 170 -19.60 -1.82 -3.04
C GLY A 170 -19.93 -1.23 -4.40
N HIS A 171 -19.75 0.09 -4.56
CA HIS A 171 -20.11 0.82 -5.78
C HIS A 171 -18.98 0.97 -6.79
N LEU A 172 -17.74 0.73 -6.35
CA LEU A 172 -16.55 0.88 -7.18
C LEU A 172 -15.79 -0.45 -7.24
N ASP A 173 -15.10 -0.61 -8.36
CA ASP A 173 -14.05 -1.60 -8.52
C ASP A 173 -12.70 -0.89 -8.45
N LEU A 174 -11.89 -1.26 -7.46
CA LEU A 174 -10.49 -0.86 -7.33
C LEU A 174 -9.62 -1.95 -7.95
N VAL A 175 -8.80 -1.59 -8.93
CA VAL A 175 -7.79 -2.46 -9.53
C VAL A 175 -6.43 -2.05 -9.00
N VAL A 176 -5.83 -2.89 -8.16
CA VAL A 176 -4.44 -2.70 -7.70
C VAL A 176 -3.51 -3.36 -8.71
N VAL A 177 -2.65 -2.57 -9.35
CA VAL A 177 -1.62 -3.07 -10.26
C VAL A 177 -0.55 -3.76 -9.41
N ARG A 178 -0.33 -5.06 -9.61
CA ARG A 178 0.66 -5.85 -8.86
C ARG A 178 1.99 -5.91 -9.59
N ARG A 179 1.98 -6.11 -10.90
CA ARG A 179 3.17 -5.93 -11.75
C ARG A 179 3.11 -4.55 -12.39
N VAL A 180 4.02 -3.68 -11.99
CA VAL A 180 4.05 -2.31 -12.49
C VAL A 180 4.31 -2.34 -14.01
N GLY A 181 3.49 -1.61 -14.76
CA GLY A 181 3.47 -1.64 -16.23
C GLY A 181 2.28 -2.42 -16.83
N THR A 182 1.55 -3.18 -16.02
CA THR A 182 0.30 -3.81 -16.48
C THR A 182 -0.74 -2.75 -16.84
N PRO A 183 -1.34 -2.80 -18.05
CA PRO A 183 -2.39 -1.88 -18.44
C PRO A 183 -3.61 -1.97 -17.52
N VAL A 184 -4.19 -0.81 -17.17
CA VAL A 184 -5.41 -0.74 -16.38
C VAL A 184 -6.46 0.09 -17.12
N THR A 185 -7.69 -0.42 -17.16
CA THR A 185 -8.87 0.34 -17.60
C THR A 185 -9.57 0.88 -16.36
N ALA A 186 -9.52 2.19 -16.18
CA ALA A 186 -10.05 2.89 -15.01
C ALA A 186 -10.56 4.28 -15.40
N ASP A 187 -11.48 4.81 -14.60
CA ASP A 187 -11.94 6.19 -14.71
C ASP A 187 -10.89 7.13 -14.10
N GLU A 188 -10.36 6.75 -12.93
CA GLU A 188 -9.27 7.47 -12.25
C GLU A 188 -8.13 6.53 -11.83
N THR A 189 -6.93 7.07 -11.69
CA THR A 189 -5.69 6.32 -11.49
C THR A 189 -4.84 6.89 -10.36
N LEU A 190 -4.05 6.03 -9.73
CA LEU A 190 -2.97 6.42 -8.83
C LEU A 190 -1.65 6.28 -9.59
N ASN A 191 -1.00 7.40 -9.87
CA ASN A 191 0.25 7.46 -10.61
C ASN A 191 1.42 7.55 -9.64
N GLY A 192 2.37 6.62 -9.73
CA GLY A 192 3.56 6.57 -8.92
C GLY A 192 4.82 7.00 -9.67
N ARG A 193 5.76 7.62 -8.95
CA ARG A 193 7.13 7.91 -9.41
C ARG A 193 8.11 7.48 -8.31
N TRP A 194 9.13 6.71 -8.67
CA TRP A 194 10.16 6.17 -7.79
C TRP A 194 11.55 6.39 -8.44
N PRO A 195 12.69 5.99 -7.83
CA PRO A 195 14.00 6.47 -8.26
C PRO A 195 14.37 6.18 -9.72
N ASP A 196 13.95 5.03 -10.25
CA ASP A 196 14.29 4.54 -11.59
C ASP A 196 13.07 4.44 -12.53
N GLY A 197 11.90 5.02 -12.19
CA GLY A 197 10.74 4.94 -13.06
C GLY A 197 9.46 5.62 -12.56
N ASP A 198 8.43 5.53 -13.39
CA ASP A 198 7.06 5.94 -13.07
C ASP A 198 6.04 5.01 -13.75
N GLY A 199 4.80 5.05 -13.28
CA GLY A 199 3.73 4.21 -13.80
C GLY A 199 2.47 4.20 -12.94
N VAL A 200 1.41 3.59 -13.47
CA VAL A 200 0.15 3.44 -12.75
C VAL A 200 0.25 2.32 -11.72
N LEU A 201 -0.15 2.62 -10.48
CA LEU A 201 -0.10 1.69 -9.34
C LEU A 201 -1.48 1.16 -8.94
N ALA A 202 -2.54 1.90 -9.26
CA ALA A 202 -3.92 1.49 -9.06
C ALA A 202 -4.85 2.25 -10.02
N GLY A 203 -6.03 1.70 -10.25
CA GLY A 203 -7.13 2.38 -10.93
C GLY A 203 -8.45 2.13 -10.22
N VAL A 204 -9.39 3.07 -10.35
CA VAL A 204 -10.76 2.91 -9.86
C VAL A 204 -11.75 3.17 -10.99
N ARG A 205 -12.83 2.39 -11.00
CA ARG A 205 -13.92 2.56 -11.94
C ARG A 205 -15.27 2.30 -11.31
N ALA A 206 -16.32 2.88 -11.89
CA ALA A 206 -17.67 2.51 -11.56
C ALA A 206 -17.90 1.00 -11.76
N ARG A 207 -18.60 0.38 -10.83
CA ARG A 207 -19.06 -1.00 -10.99
C ARG A 207 -20.26 -1.01 -11.94
N GLY A 208 -20.16 -1.80 -13.01
CA GLY A 208 -21.24 -2.03 -13.97
C GLY A 208 -22.36 -2.92 -13.44
#